data_AF-A0A395HK42-F1
#
_entry.id   AF-A0A395HK42-F1
#
_cell.length_a   1.000
_cell.length_b   1.000
_cell.length_c   1.000
_cell.angle_alpha   90.00
_cell.angle_beta   90.00
_cell.angle_gamma   90.00
#
_symmetry.space_group_name_H-M   'P 1'
#
loop_
_entity.id
_entity.type
_entity.pdbx_description
1 polymer ?
#
loop_
_entity_poly.entity_id
_entity_poly.type
_entity_poly.pdbx_seq_one_letter_code
_entity_poly.pdbx_strand_id
1 'polypeptide(L)'
;RQFSTQKEVLRRSKIKFLCPECLRGFPRPDTLYRHLQEVDDEAHEGFSLRKKDFKRFFPCYQECLGASVPSNCLPKPPHCFESQFVIEHWA
;
A
#
# COMPACT_ATOMS: atom_id res chain seq x y z
N ARG A 1 -3.88 -10.81 -19.69
CA ARG A 1 -2.82 -11.83 -19.96
C ARG A 1 -1.41 -11.23 -19.91
N GLN A 2 -1.23 -9.94 -20.17
CA GLN A 2 0.04 -9.26 -19.92
C GLN A 2 0.28 -9.15 -18.41
N PHE A 3 1.52 -9.36 -17.97
CA PHE A 3 2.02 -9.32 -16.60
C PHE A 3 1.99 -10.58 -15.73
N SER A 4 1.61 -11.76 -16.24
CA SER A 4 1.62 -13.00 -15.43
C SER A 4 3.01 -13.39 -14.92
N THR A 5 4.04 -13.24 -15.76
CA THR A 5 5.42 -13.52 -15.37
C THR A 5 5.94 -12.52 -14.34
N GLN A 6 5.67 -11.22 -14.49
CA GLN A 6 6.03 -10.22 -13.48
C GLN A 6 5.35 -10.49 -12.13
N LYS A 7 4.06 -10.85 -12.13
CA LYS A 7 3.33 -11.21 -10.91
C LYS A 7 3.94 -12.42 -10.22
N GLU A 8 4.34 -13.44 -10.97
CA GLU A 8 5.00 -14.62 -10.39
C GLU A 8 6.39 -14.31 -9.84
N VAL A 9 7.18 -13.48 -10.54
CA VAL A 9 8.48 -13.01 -10.03
C VAL A 9 8.31 -12.24 -8.72
N LEU A 10 7.33 -11.35 -8.64
CA LEU A 10 7.07 -10.60 -7.42
C LEU A 10 6.59 -11.50 -6.28
N ARG A 11 5.73 -12.49 -6.56
CA ARG A 11 5.29 -13.49 -5.57
C ARG A 11 6.47 -14.25 -4.95
N ARG A 12 7.44 -14.63 -5.79
CA ARG A 12 8.68 -15.31 -5.37
C ARG A 12 9.70 -14.38 -4.72
N SER A 13 9.56 -13.07 -4.91
CA SER A 13 10.43 -12.09 -4.29
C SER A 13 10.20 -11.97 -2.77
N LYS A 14 11.12 -11.28 -2.10
CA LYS A 14 10.95 -10.89 -0.71
C LYS A 14 10.00 -9.70 -0.53
N ILE A 15 9.51 -9.07 -1.59
CA ILE A 15 8.62 -7.90 -1.51
C ILE A 15 7.20 -8.37 -1.19
N LYS A 16 6.76 -8.14 0.04
CA LYS A 16 5.41 -8.52 0.52
C LYS A 16 4.49 -7.32 0.67
N PHE A 17 5.05 -6.14 0.86
CA PHE A 17 4.29 -4.90 1.02
C PHE A 17 4.80 -3.82 0.06
N LEU A 18 3.92 -2.91 -0.34
CA LEU A 18 4.22 -1.76 -1.18
C LEU A 18 3.74 -0.47 -0.51
N CYS A 19 4.52 0.60 -0.64
CA CYS A 19 4.00 1.95 -0.44
C CYS A 19 3.17 2.34 -1.68
N PRO A 20 1.88 2.74 -1.54
CA PRO A 20 1.05 3.12 -2.68
C PRO A 20 1.57 4.33 -3.45
N GLU A 21 2.17 5.29 -2.74
CA GLU A 21 2.73 6.53 -3.32
C GLU A 21 4.06 6.25 -4.05
N CYS A 22 5.03 5.65 -3.36
CA CYS A 22 6.37 5.47 -3.94
C CYS A 22 6.54 4.20 -4.78
N LEU A 23 5.58 3.26 -4.73
CA LEU A 23 5.72 1.87 -5.21
C LEU A 23 6.96 1.14 -4.68
N ARG A 24 7.51 1.60 -3.55
CA ARG A 24 8.68 0.99 -2.90
C ARG A 24 8.25 -0.31 -2.22
N GLY A 25 9.04 -1.36 -2.43
CA GLY A 25 8.81 -2.68 -1.88
C GLY A 25 9.48 -2.94 -0.54
N PHE A 26 8.74 -3.59 0.36
CA PHE A 26 9.18 -3.93 1.70
C PHE A 26 8.94 -5.42 2.01
N PRO A 27 9.88 -6.09 2.68
CA PRO A 27 9.70 -7.47 3.07
C PRO A 27 8.87 -7.66 4.33
N ARG A 28 8.75 -6.62 5.16
CA ARG A 28 8.10 -6.68 6.46
C ARG A 28 7.25 -5.45 6.73
N PRO A 29 6.16 -5.57 7.50
CA PRO A 29 5.29 -4.44 7.80
C PRO A 29 6.00 -3.40 8.69
N ASP A 30 6.87 -3.80 9.62
CA ASP A 30 7.66 -2.88 10.45
C ASP A 30 8.55 -1.96 9.59
N THR A 31 9.25 -2.52 8.60
CA THR A 31 10.06 -1.73 7.67
C THR A 31 9.23 -0.78 6.81
N LEU A 32 8.00 -1.15 6.44
CA LEU A 32 7.07 -0.27 5.74
C LEU A 32 6.62 0.87 6.65
N TYR A 33 6.11 0.58 7.84
CA TYR A 33 5.62 1.62 8.76
C TYR A 33 6.70 2.60 9.18
N ARG A 34 7.94 2.14 9.35
CA ARG A 34 9.08 3.05 9.56
C ARG A 34 9.26 3.99 8.38
N HIS A 35 9.24 3.47 7.15
CA HIS A 35 9.30 4.32 5.96
C HIS A 35 8.15 5.34 5.90
N LEU A 36 6.93 4.94 6.21
CA LEU A 36 5.77 5.85 6.26
C LEU A 36 5.90 6.95 7.33
N GLN A 37 6.76 6.77 8.33
CA GLN A 37 7.01 7.75 9.39
C GLN A 37 8.24 8.62 9.13
N GLU A 38 9.20 8.12 8.36
CA GLU A 38 10.46 8.82 8.05
C GLU A 38 10.33 9.77 6.86
N VAL A 39 9.38 9.52 5.97
CA VAL A 39 9.13 10.39 4.81
C VAL A 39 8.14 11.48 5.20
N ASP A 40 8.60 12.72 5.08
CA ASP A 40 7.84 13.92 5.44
C ASP A 40 7.06 14.44 4.23
N ASP A 41 5.93 13.78 3.94
CA ASP A 41 4.93 14.26 2.99
C ASP A 41 3.52 13.85 3.42
N GLU A 42 2.52 14.53 2.83
CA GLU A 42 1.11 14.37 3.20
C GLU A 42 0.59 12.94 2.98
N ALA A 43 1.06 12.25 1.93
CA ALA A 43 0.62 10.90 1.60
C ALA A 43 1.14 9.89 2.64
N HIS A 44 2.43 9.94 2.97
CA HIS A 44 3.04 9.05 3.97
C HIS A 44 2.53 9.32 5.38
N GLU A 45 2.33 10.60 5.74
CA GLU A 45 1.66 10.97 6.99
C GLU A 45 0.27 10.30 7.04
N GLY A 46 -0.54 10.46 5.99
CA GLY A 46 -1.87 9.85 5.88
C GLY A 46 -1.84 8.32 6.04
N PHE A 47 -0.87 7.64 5.44
CA PHE A 47 -0.71 6.19 5.55
C PHE A 47 -0.34 5.73 6.96
N SER A 48 0.54 6.48 7.63
CA SER A 48 0.94 6.20 9.02
C SER A 48 -0.24 6.24 10.00
N LEU A 49 -1.29 6.99 9.64
CA LEU A 49 -2.49 7.19 10.44
C LEU A 49 -3.53 6.07 10.30
N ARG A 50 -3.32 5.05 9.47
CA ARG A 50 -4.30 3.96 9.22
C ARG A 50 -4.99 3.39 10.47
N LYS A 51 -4.24 3.22 11.57
CA LYS A 51 -4.75 2.69 12.86
C LYS A 51 -5.35 3.76 13.78
N LYS A 52 -4.94 5.02 13.63
CA LYS A 52 -5.29 6.14 14.52
C LYS A 52 -6.46 6.96 13.98
N ASP A 53 -6.45 7.22 12.68
CA ASP A 53 -7.42 8.06 11.99
C ASP A 53 -7.71 7.49 10.59
N PHE A 54 -8.73 6.64 10.52
CA PHE A 54 -9.17 6.07 9.24
C PHE A 54 -9.75 7.12 8.29
N LYS A 55 -10.31 8.22 8.81
CA LYS A 55 -10.94 9.27 8.00
C LYS A 55 -9.90 10.08 7.24
N ARG A 56 -8.72 10.30 7.84
CA ARG A 56 -7.56 10.89 7.14
C ARG A 56 -6.87 9.88 6.22
N PHE A 57 -6.72 8.63 6.66
CA PHE A 57 -6.07 7.58 5.86
C PHE A 57 -6.77 7.31 4.52
N PHE A 58 -8.09 7.08 4.57
CA PHE A 58 -8.84 6.51 3.44
C PHE A 58 -8.78 7.38 2.16
N PRO A 59 -9.04 8.69 2.19
CA PRO A 59 -8.97 9.52 0.98
C PRO A 59 -7.56 9.57 0.40
N CYS A 60 -6.51 9.78 1.22
CA CYS A 60 -5.12 9.75 0.75
C CYS A 60 -4.78 8.40 0.09
N TYR A 61 -5.25 7.30 0.68
CA TYR A 61 -5.01 5.97 0.14
C TYR A 61 -5.69 5.72 -1.22
N GLN A 62 -6.92 6.20 -1.41
CA GLN A 62 -7.61 6.10 -2.70
C GLN A 62 -6.93 6.99 -3.76
N GLU A 63 -6.50 8.19 -3.39
CA GLU A 63 -5.81 9.13 -4.27
C GLU A 63 -4.51 8.53 -4.81
N CYS A 64 -3.65 8.01 -3.94
CA CYS A 64 -2.38 7.40 -4.35
C CYS A 64 -2.53 6.09 -5.13
N LEU A 65 -3.63 5.36 -4.92
CA LEU A 65 -3.95 4.20 -5.76
C LEU A 65 -4.50 4.58 -7.15
N GLY A 66 -4.95 5.82 -7.34
CA GLY A 66 -5.68 6.23 -8.54
C GLY A 66 -7.04 5.53 -8.69
N ALA A 67 -7.52 4.85 -7.64
CA ALA A 67 -8.67 3.96 -7.72
C ALA A 67 -9.69 4.21 -6.59
N SER A 68 -10.96 4.27 -6.98
CA SER A 68 -12.08 4.41 -6.04
C SER A 68 -12.44 3.06 -5.40
N VAL A 69 -11.53 2.50 -4.60
CA VAL A 69 -11.76 1.25 -3.85
C VAL A 69 -12.73 1.51 -2.69
N PRO A 70 -13.87 0.80 -2.59
CA PRO A 70 -14.79 0.95 -1.47
C PRO A 70 -14.12 0.67 -0.12
N SER A 71 -14.47 1.43 0.91
CA SER A 71 -13.86 1.31 2.25
C SER A 71 -14.08 -0.06 2.91
N ASN A 72 -15.17 -0.76 2.57
CA ASN A 72 -15.47 -2.12 3.02
C ASN A 72 -14.65 -3.20 2.30
N CYS A 73 -14.07 -2.89 1.14
CA CYS A 73 -13.18 -3.80 0.39
C CYS A 73 -11.72 -3.68 0.84
N LEU A 74 -11.39 -2.66 1.63
CA LEU A 74 -10.03 -2.44 2.14
C LEU A 74 -9.68 -3.46 3.23
N PRO A 75 -8.60 -4.24 3.04
CA PRO A 75 -8.14 -5.14 4.07
C PRO A 75 -7.74 -4.41 5.36
N LYS A 76 -7.75 -5.16 6.47
CA LYS A 76 -7.25 -4.65 7.75
C LYS A 76 -5.73 -4.45 7.69
N PRO A 77 -5.15 -3.57 8.52
CA PRO A 77 -3.71 -3.37 8.54
C PRO A 77 -2.98 -4.64 9.01
N PRO A 78 -1.81 -4.99 8.44
CA PRO A 78 -1.10 -4.30 7.36
C PRO A 78 -1.51 -4.74 5.94
N HIS A 79 -2.49 -5.64 5.80
CA HIS A 79 -2.85 -6.29 4.53
C HIS A 79 -3.32 -5.32 3.43
N CYS A 80 -3.81 -4.12 3.80
CA CYS A 80 -4.11 -3.11 2.81
C CYS A 80 -2.87 -2.69 2.00
N PHE A 81 -1.67 -2.82 2.55
CA PHE A 81 -0.42 -2.53 1.86
C PHE A 81 0.24 -3.76 1.23
N GLU A 82 -0.41 -4.93 1.21
CA GLU A 82 0.18 -6.10 0.57
C GLU A 82 0.38 -5.86 -0.92
N SER A 83 1.52 -6.34 -1.43
CA SER A 83 1.93 -6.08 -2.81
C SER A 83 0.89 -6.56 -3.82
N GLN A 84 0.25 -7.70 -3.57
CA GLN A 84 -0.81 -8.20 -4.45
C GLN A 84 -2.03 -7.26 -4.45
N PHE A 85 -2.47 -6.79 -3.29
CA PHE A 85 -3.64 -5.91 -3.18
C PHE A 85 -3.38 -4.57 -3.86
N VAL A 86 -2.24 -3.95 -3.57
CA VAL A 86 -1.84 -2.65 -4.17
C VAL A 86 -1.78 -2.78 -5.69
N ILE A 87 -1.10 -3.80 -6.23
CA ILE A 87 -0.98 -3.99 -7.69
C ILE A 87 -2.32 -4.24 -8.37
N GLU A 88 -3.24 -4.93 -7.72
CA GLU A 88 -4.57 -5.21 -8.29
C GLU A 88 -5.46 -3.96 -8.37
N HIS A 89 -5.20 -2.95 -7.54
CA HIS A 89 -6.02 -1.75 -7.43
C HIS A 89 -5.28 -0.46 -7.79
N TRP A 90 -4.04 -0.56 -8.29
CA TRP A 90 -3.27 0.60 -8.75
C TRP A 90 -3.67 0.91 -10.21
N ALA A 91 -4.10 2.15 -10.46
CA ALA A 91 -4.68 2.60 -11.73
C ALA A 91 -3.82 3.64 -12.46
#